data_AF-A0A075QW87-F1
#
_entry.id   AF-A0A075QW87-F1
#
_cell.length_a   1.000
_cell.length_b   1.000
_cell.length_c   1.000
_cell.angle_alpha   90.00
_cell.angle_beta   90.00
_cell.angle_gamma   90.00
#
_symmetry.space_group_name_H-M   'P 1'
#
loop_
_entity.id
_entity.type
_entity.pdbx_description
1 polymer ?
#
loop_
_entity_poly.entity_id
_entity_poly.type
_entity_poly.pdbx_seq_one_letter_code
_entity_poly.pdbx_strand_id
1 'polypeptide(L)'
;MKMMVIFLFSVLLIFGFVAFASKPSPVYGGLSLVASGGVGCAIVVSLGDTFLGLVVFLVYLGGMLVVFGYTAAMATEEYPETWIGNMVAFSMFIVTLLIEVVWYITGGEVELSTAVELFDSVGSYCLGQDNSGVSLLYGCGGWALVLLGWILFITIYIVLEVVRGR
;
A
#
# COMPACT_ATOMS: atom_id res chain seq x y z
N MET A 1 20.97 0.95 11.52
CA MET A 1 20.65 1.59 10.23
C MET A 1 19.37 1.06 9.61
N LYS A 2 19.23 -0.26 9.34
CA LYS A 2 17.99 -0.84 8.76
C LYS A 2 16.70 -0.42 9.50
N MET A 3 16.67 -0.49 10.83
CA MET A 3 15.50 -0.06 11.61
C MET A 3 15.15 1.42 11.45
N MET A 4 16.14 2.32 11.42
CA MET A 4 15.91 3.74 11.21
C MET A 4 15.34 4.02 9.82
N VAL A 5 15.77 3.24 8.82
CA VAL A 5 15.26 3.32 7.44
C VAL A 5 13.81 2.83 7.38
N ILE A 6 13.48 1.71 8.04
CA ILE A 6 12.10 1.20 8.13
C ILE A 6 11.19 2.21 8.83
N PHE A 7 11.64 2.78 9.94
CA PHE A 7 10.90 3.82 10.66
C PHE A 7 10.65 5.04 9.75
N LEU A 8 11.67 5.54 9.06
CA LEU A 8 11.52 6.65 8.13
C LEU A 8 10.53 6.33 7.00
N PHE A 9 10.59 5.12 6.43
CA PHE A 9 9.62 4.69 5.43
C PHE A 9 8.21 4.57 5.99
N SER A 10 8.02 4.11 7.23
CA SER A 10 6.71 4.06 7.87
C SER A 10 6.10 5.46 8.04
N VAL A 11 6.91 6.46 8.43
CA VAL A 11 6.47 7.85 8.50
C VAL A 11 6.07 8.35 7.11
N LEU A 12 6.93 8.17 6.09
CA LEU A 12 6.61 8.55 4.70
C LEU A 12 5.33 7.88 4.18
N LEU A 13 5.07 6.63 4.57
CA LEU A 13 3.87 5.90 4.21
C LEU A 13 2.62 6.53 4.83
N ILE A 14 2.67 6.96 6.10
CA ILE A 14 1.54 7.64 6.75
C ILE A 14 1.26 8.97 6.05
N PHE A 15 2.29 9.77 5.77
CA PHE A 15 2.17 11.01 4.98
C PHE A 15 1.49 10.77 3.63
N GLY A 16 1.87 9.70 2.92
CA GLY A 16 1.27 9.33 1.65
C GLY A 16 -0.21 8.96 1.77
N PHE A 17 -0.60 8.21 2.80
CA PHE A 17 -2.01 7.87 3.05
C PHE A 17 -2.85 9.06 3.49
N VAL A 18 -2.29 9.96 4.30
CA VAL A 18 -2.95 11.22 4.66
C VAL A 18 -3.20 12.08 3.42
N ALA A 19 -2.21 12.18 2.52
CA ALA A 19 -2.34 12.92 1.27
C ALA A 19 -3.42 12.33 0.33
N PHE A 20 -3.65 11.02 0.38
CA PHE A 20 -4.78 10.37 -0.30
C PHE A 20 -6.12 10.62 0.41
N ALA A 21 -6.15 10.47 1.74
CA ALA A 21 -7.37 10.57 2.55
C ALA A 21 -7.94 11.99 2.61
N SER A 22 -7.13 13.02 2.37
CA SER A 22 -7.57 14.43 2.31
C SER A 22 -8.46 14.75 1.11
N LYS A 23 -8.66 13.80 0.18
CA LYS A 23 -9.58 13.88 -0.96
C LYS A 23 -9.43 15.19 -1.77
N PRO A 24 -8.26 15.51 -2.32
CA PRO A 24 -8.09 16.66 -3.21
C PRO A 24 -8.88 16.44 -4.53
N SER A 25 -8.35 15.60 -5.42
CA SER A 25 -9.01 15.10 -6.62
C SER A 25 -8.43 13.72 -6.97
N PRO A 26 -9.12 12.92 -7.80
CA PRO A 26 -8.66 11.58 -8.15
C PRO A 26 -7.23 11.57 -8.66
N VAL A 27 -6.84 12.49 -9.55
CA VAL A 27 -5.47 12.53 -10.12
C VAL A 27 -4.39 12.65 -9.04
N TYR A 28 -4.52 13.61 -8.11
CA TYR A 28 -3.54 13.80 -7.04
C TYR A 28 -3.59 12.67 -6.00
N GLY A 29 -4.78 12.11 -5.73
CA GLY A 29 -4.94 10.93 -4.89
C GLY A 29 -4.26 9.69 -5.48
N GLY A 30 -4.32 9.51 -6.80
CA GLY A 30 -3.60 8.44 -7.49
C GLY A 30 -2.10 8.57 -7.32
N LEU A 31 -1.56 9.78 -7.54
CA LEU A 31 -0.13 10.07 -7.36
C LEU A 31 0.36 9.77 -5.93
N SER A 32 -0.41 10.16 -4.91
CA SER A 32 -0.05 9.85 -3.52
C SER A 32 -0.14 8.35 -3.21
N LEU A 33 -1.10 7.61 -3.77
CA LEU A 33 -1.17 6.14 -3.65
C LEU A 33 0.00 5.44 -4.35
N VAL A 34 0.48 5.96 -5.50
CA VAL A 34 1.68 5.41 -6.16
C VAL A 34 2.88 5.53 -5.25
N ALA A 35 3.08 6.74 -4.70
CA ALA A 35 4.20 7.03 -3.82
C ALA A 35 4.14 6.20 -2.53
N SER A 36 2.97 6.12 -1.87
CA SER A 36 2.81 5.32 -0.65
C SER A 36 2.94 3.82 -0.90
N GLY A 37 2.42 3.32 -2.03
CA GLY A 37 2.60 1.93 -2.44
C GLY A 37 4.06 1.58 -2.71
N GLY A 38 4.82 2.46 -3.38
CA GLY A 38 6.25 2.30 -3.59
C GLY A 38 7.05 2.28 -2.28
N VAL A 39 6.74 3.18 -1.35
CA VAL A 39 7.34 3.20 -0.01
C VAL A 39 6.97 1.93 0.78
N GLY A 40 5.71 1.47 0.69
CA GLY A 40 5.26 0.22 1.29
C GLY A 40 6.03 -0.99 0.77
N CYS A 41 6.28 -1.07 -0.54
CA CYS A 41 7.12 -2.11 -1.13
C CYS A 41 8.56 -2.05 -0.59
N ALA A 42 9.12 -0.85 -0.43
CA ALA A 42 10.45 -0.67 0.14
C ALA A 42 10.54 -1.17 1.60
N ILE A 43 9.48 -0.99 2.39
CA ILE A 43 9.39 -1.53 3.76
C ILE A 43 9.46 -3.06 3.71
N VAL A 44 8.60 -3.71 2.92
CA VAL A 44 8.54 -5.19 2.83
C VAL A 44 9.88 -5.76 2.37
N VAL A 45 10.50 -5.16 1.35
CA VAL A 45 11.84 -5.57 0.88
C VAL A 45 12.91 -5.40 1.97
N SER A 46 12.83 -4.33 2.77
CA SER A 46 13.78 -4.09 3.85
C SER A 46 13.66 -5.07 5.03
N LEU A 47 12.51 -5.73 5.16
CA LEU A 47 12.27 -6.81 6.13
C LEU A 47 12.83 -8.17 5.68
N GLY A 48 13.24 -8.31 4.42
CA GLY A 48 13.78 -9.55 3.84
C GLY A 48 12.85 -10.18 2.80
N ASP A 49 11.61 -9.69 2.71
CA ASP A 49 10.54 -10.33 1.93
C ASP A 49 10.51 -9.82 0.48
N THR A 50 11.54 -10.13 -0.28
CA THR A 50 11.75 -9.55 -1.62
C THR A 50 10.68 -9.96 -2.64
N PHE A 51 10.21 -11.21 -2.60
CA PHE A 51 9.20 -11.69 -3.54
C PHE A 51 7.86 -11.03 -3.28
N LEU A 52 7.43 -10.99 -2.02
CA LEU A 52 6.16 -10.36 -1.64
C LEU A 52 6.17 -8.86 -1.99
N GLY A 53 7.27 -8.16 -1.70
CA GLY A 53 7.44 -6.75 -2.07
C GLY A 53 7.30 -6.51 -3.57
N LEU A 54 7.88 -7.37 -4.42
CA LEU A 54 7.76 -7.27 -5.88
C LEU A 54 6.35 -7.59 -6.38
N VAL A 55 5.65 -8.56 -5.78
CA VAL A 55 4.26 -8.88 -6.14
C VAL A 55 3.35 -7.68 -5.82
N VAL A 56 3.50 -7.06 -4.66
CA VAL A 56 2.75 -5.84 -4.32
C VAL A 56 3.08 -4.73 -5.30
N PHE A 57 4.35 -4.50 -5.62
CA PHE A 57 4.77 -3.50 -6.60
C PHE A 57 4.09 -3.73 -7.96
N LEU A 58 4.10 -4.96 -8.47
CA LEU A 58 3.54 -5.28 -9.79
C LEU A 58 2.00 -5.23 -9.81
N VAL A 59 1.33 -5.84 -8.84
CA VAL A 59 -0.14 -5.95 -8.84
C VAL A 59 -0.79 -4.62 -8.43
N TYR A 60 -0.26 -3.97 -7.39
CA TYR A 60 -0.82 -2.70 -6.90
C TYR A 60 -0.43 -1.53 -7.81
N LEU A 61 0.87 -1.31 -8.03
CA LEU A 61 1.31 -0.17 -8.85
C LEU A 61 1.13 -0.44 -10.35
N GLY A 62 1.31 -1.67 -10.83
CA GLY A 62 1.10 -1.99 -12.24
C GLY A 62 -0.38 -2.16 -12.60
N GLY A 63 -1.15 -2.85 -11.76
CA GLY A 63 -2.54 -3.21 -12.06
C GLY A 63 -3.55 -2.14 -11.62
N MET A 64 -3.64 -1.90 -10.32
CA MET A 64 -4.70 -1.06 -9.76
C MET A 64 -4.55 0.41 -10.13
N LEU A 65 -3.32 0.92 -10.28
CA LEU A 65 -3.10 2.30 -10.67
C LEU A 65 -3.54 2.61 -12.10
N VAL A 66 -3.43 1.66 -13.04
CA VAL A 66 -3.89 1.89 -14.42
C VAL A 66 -5.40 2.05 -14.45
N VAL A 67 -6.12 1.18 -13.71
CA VAL A 67 -7.57 1.28 -13.56
C VAL A 67 -7.94 2.60 -12.87
N PHE A 68 -7.22 2.97 -11.82
CA PHE A 68 -7.42 4.23 -11.12
C PHE A 68 -7.22 5.43 -12.07
N GLY A 69 -6.15 5.43 -12.87
CA GLY A 69 -5.90 6.45 -13.89
C GLY A 69 -7.01 6.55 -14.93
N TYR A 70 -7.57 5.42 -15.37
CA TYR A 70 -8.72 5.39 -16.28
C TYR A 70 -9.98 5.98 -15.62
N THR A 71 -10.28 5.61 -14.38
CA THR A 71 -11.42 6.19 -13.64
C THR A 71 -11.22 7.67 -13.34
N ALA A 72 -9.99 8.09 -13.04
CA ALA A 72 -9.65 9.49 -12.84
C ALA A 72 -9.84 10.28 -14.13
N ALA A 73 -9.48 9.71 -15.29
CA ALA A 73 -9.73 10.29 -16.61
C ALA A 73 -11.23 10.45 -16.93
N MET A 74 -12.07 9.52 -16.48
CA MET A 74 -13.53 9.63 -16.61
C MET A 74 -14.16 10.63 -15.63
N ALA A 75 -13.53 10.86 -14.49
CA ALA A 75 -13.98 11.78 -13.46
C ALA A 75 -13.23 13.13 -13.49
N THR A 76 -12.59 13.50 -14.61
CA THR A 76 -11.88 14.77 -14.70
C THR A 76 -12.85 15.93 -14.75
N GLU A 77 -12.72 16.81 -13.76
CA GLU A 77 -13.34 18.13 -13.76
C GLU A 77 -12.42 19.14 -14.47
N GLU A 78 -12.97 20.22 -15.06
CA GLU A 78 -12.19 21.24 -15.79
C GLU A 78 -11.09 21.90 -14.93
N TYR A 79 -11.31 22.00 -13.62
CA TYR A 79 -10.36 22.53 -12.65
C TYR A 79 -10.14 21.52 -11.51
N PRO A 80 -9.16 20.62 -11.62
CA PRO A 80 -8.91 19.64 -10.57
C PRO A 80 -8.48 20.36 -9.28
N GLU A 81 -9.18 20.07 -8.18
CA GLU A 81 -8.77 20.57 -6.88
C GLU A 81 -7.36 20.07 -6.53
N THR A 82 -6.48 21.01 -6.25
CA THR A 82 -5.13 20.75 -5.75
C THR A 82 -5.14 20.70 -4.23
N TRP A 83 -4.14 20.06 -3.61
CA TRP A 83 -3.99 20.04 -2.15
C TRP A 83 -3.95 21.44 -1.52
N ILE A 84 -3.47 22.44 -2.25
CA ILE A 84 -3.37 23.84 -1.77
C ILE A 84 -4.65 24.63 -2.11
N GLY A 85 -5.31 24.30 -3.22
CA GLY A 85 -6.52 24.98 -3.68
C GLY A 85 -7.74 24.71 -2.80
N ASN A 86 -7.84 23.53 -2.21
CA ASN A 86 -8.91 23.20 -1.28
C ASN A 86 -8.47 23.44 0.18
N MET A 87 -9.03 24.48 0.82
CA MET A 87 -8.75 24.82 2.22
C MET A 87 -9.04 23.66 3.20
N VAL A 88 -10.05 22.83 2.91
CA VAL A 88 -10.38 21.66 3.74
C VAL A 88 -9.33 20.57 3.60
N ALA A 89 -8.90 20.24 2.38
CA ALA A 89 -7.84 19.25 2.15
C ALA A 89 -6.50 19.71 2.76
N PHE A 90 -6.17 21.00 2.60
CA PHE A 90 -4.95 21.59 3.15
C PHE A 90 -4.95 21.62 4.68
N SER A 91 -6.06 22.02 5.30
CA SER A 91 -6.19 22.05 6.77
C SER A 91 -6.11 20.64 7.36
N MET A 92 -6.75 19.65 6.75
CA MET A 92 -6.65 18.25 7.17
C MET A 92 -5.19 17.76 7.13
N PHE A 93 -4.48 18.05 6.04
CA PHE A 93 -3.06 17.69 5.91
C PHE A 93 -2.20 18.36 6.99
N ILE A 94 -2.37 19.66 7.25
CA ILE A 94 -1.61 20.36 8.31
C ILE A 94 -1.94 19.80 9.70
N VAL A 95 -3.21 19.56 10.01
CA VAL A 95 -3.63 19.05 11.32
C VAL A 95 -2.99 17.68 11.59
N THR A 96 -2.98 16.79 10.61
CA THR A 96 -2.32 15.48 10.76
C THR A 96 -0.82 15.61 11.00
N LEU A 97 -0.15 16.53 10.30
CA LEU A 97 1.28 16.79 10.52
C LEU A 97 1.55 17.31 11.93
N LEU A 98 0.71 18.22 12.42
CA LEU A 98 0.84 18.75 13.77
C LEU A 98 0.63 17.65 14.81
N ILE A 99 -0.34 16.76 14.62
CA ILE A 99 -0.59 15.63 15.52
C ILE A 99 0.63 14.70 15.54
N GLU A 100 1.21 14.36 14.39
CA GLU A 100 2.42 13.51 14.33
C GLU A 100 3.63 14.15 15.00
N VAL A 101 3.86 15.45 14.78
CA VAL A 101 4.98 16.18 15.41
C VAL A 101 4.78 16.28 16.92
N VAL A 102 3.56 16.60 17.38
CA VAL A 102 3.25 16.61 18.81
C VAL A 102 3.41 15.22 19.40
N TRP A 103 2.97 14.17 18.72
CA TRP A 103 3.15 12.78 19.16
C TRP A 103 4.63 12.41 19.24
N TYR A 104 5.45 12.80 18.27
CA TYR A 104 6.90 12.57 18.29
C TYR A 104 7.61 13.29 19.45
N ILE A 105 7.15 14.50 19.81
CA ILE A 105 7.76 15.30 20.89
C ILE A 105 7.26 14.85 22.28
N THR A 106 5.99 14.44 22.38
CA THR A 106 5.33 14.05 23.65
C THR A 106 5.42 12.57 23.96
N GLY A 107 5.65 11.73 22.94
CA GLY A 107 6.12 10.38 23.12
C GLY A 107 7.52 10.45 23.71
N GLY A 108 7.63 10.33 25.04
CA GLY A 108 8.91 10.22 25.72
C GLY A 108 9.67 8.96 25.29
N GLU A 109 10.42 8.34 26.20
CA GLU A 109 10.84 6.96 26.02
C GLU A 109 9.59 6.07 26.05
N VAL A 110 8.86 6.02 24.92
CA VAL A 110 7.95 4.92 24.67
C VAL A 110 8.85 3.72 24.77
N GLU A 111 8.68 2.92 25.82
CA GLU A 111 9.08 1.53 25.84
C GLU A 111 8.31 0.86 24.70
N LEU A 112 8.79 1.11 23.48
CA LEU A 112 8.79 0.17 22.40
C LEU A 112 9.57 -0.99 23.01
N SER A 113 8.84 -1.83 23.75
CA SER A 113 9.11 -3.25 23.82
C SER A 113 9.34 -3.62 22.37
N THR A 114 10.61 -3.59 22.03
CA THR A 114 11.03 -3.67 20.67
C THR A 114 10.62 -5.09 20.34
N ALA A 115 9.58 -5.23 19.53
CA ALA A 115 9.18 -6.46 18.87
C ALA A 115 10.31 -6.99 17.94
N VAL A 116 11.55 -6.56 18.18
CA VAL A 116 12.82 -7.10 17.76
C VAL A 116 12.97 -8.56 18.22
N GLU A 117 12.31 -8.99 19.29
CA GLU A 117 12.26 -10.43 19.63
C GLU A 117 11.35 -11.26 18.71
N LEU A 118 10.53 -10.64 17.84
CA LEU A 118 9.68 -11.37 16.88
C LEU A 118 10.33 -11.58 15.51
N PHE A 119 11.47 -10.92 15.21
CA PHE A 119 12.27 -11.29 14.05
C PHE A 119 13.06 -12.53 14.42
N ASP A 120 12.38 -13.67 14.34
CA ASP A 120 13.01 -14.95 14.55
C ASP A 120 14.09 -15.11 13.48
N SER A 121 15.35 -14.99 13.92
CA SER A 121 16.52 -15.24 13.09
C SER A 121 16.67 -16.74 12.84
N VAL A 122 15.57 -17.42 12.48
CA VAL A 122 15.60 -18.84 12.20
C VAL A 122 16.34 -19.00 10.89
N GLY A 123 17.61 -19.39 11.02
CA GLY A 123 18.40 -20.08 10.03
C GLY A 123 18.51 -19.40 8.66
N SER A 124 19.74 -19.17 8.21
CA SER A 124 19.98 -19.01 6.78
C SER A 124 19.63 -20.34 6.07
N TYR A 125 18.35 -20.54 5.76
CA TYR A 125 17.94 -21.55 4.80
C TYR A 125 18.50 -21.12 3.44
N CYS A 126 19.00 -22.06 2.64
CA CYS A 126 19.52 -21.77 1.31
C CYS A 126 18.45 -21.22 0.33
N LEU A 127 17.18 -21.25 0.73
CA LEU A 127 16.03 -20.73 0.00
C LEU A 127 15.37 -19.64 0.84
N GLY A 128 15.10 -18.48 0.23
CA GLY A 128 14.33 -17.41 0.89
C GLY A 128 12.96 -17.93 1.35
N GLN A 129 12.61 -17.62 2.60
CA GLN A 129 11.39 -18.09 3.26
C GLN A 129 10.12 -17.74 2.46
N ASP A 130 10.10 -16.60 1.78
CA ASP A 130 9.01 -16.20 0.88
C ASP A 130 8.80 -17.16 -0.28
N ASN A 131 9.89 -17.55 -0.94
CA ASN A 131 9.82 -18.33 -2.17
C ASN A 131 9.35 -19.76 -1.89
N SER A 132 9.76 -20.31 -0.73
CA SER A 132 9.28 -21.63 -0.30
C SER A 132 7.79 -21.59 0.03
N GLY A 133 7.30 -20.53 0.71
CA GLY A 133 5.88 -20.33 0.98
C GLY A 133 5.02 -20.33 -0.29
N VAL A 134 5.45 -19.62 -1.34
CA VAL A 134 4.72 -19.56 -2.62
C VAL A 134 4.70 -20.92 -3.31
N SER A 135 5.79 -21.68 -3.25
CA SER A 135 5.84 -23.03 -3.84
C SER A 135 4.86 -23.99 -3.14
N LEU A 136 4.67 -23.85 -1.83
CA LEU A 136 3.74 -24.67 -1.04
C LEU A 136 2.27 -24.40 -1.38
N LEU A 137 1.93 -23.22 -1.90
CA LEU A 137 0.58 -22.94 -2.40
C LEU A 137 0.18 -23.89 -3.54
N TYR A 138 1.13 -24.26 -4.41
CA TYR A 138 0.88 -25.21 -5.50
C TYR A 138 0.87 -26.66 -5.02
N GLY A 139 1.59 -26.99 -3.94
CA GLY A 139 1.60 -28.32 -3.35
C GLY A 139 0.38 -28.61 -2.48
N CYS A 140 0.26 -27.90 -1.36
CA CYS A 140 -0.77 -28.13 -0.35
C CYS A 140 -1.99 -27.20 -0.52
N GLY A 141 -1.83 -26.05 -1.18
CA GLY A 141 -2.86 -25.01 -1.31
C GLY A 141 -3.81 -25.17 -2.51
N GLY A 142 -3.86 -26.33 -3.17
CA GLY A 142 -4.62 -26.52 -4.41
C GLY A 142 -6.08 -26.10 -4.32
N TRP A 143 -6.78 -26.43 -3.23
CA TRP A 143 -8.17 -26.00 -3.01
C TRP A 143 -8.32 -24.48 -2.91
N ALA A 144 -7.38 -23.80 -2.25
CA ALA A 144 -7.38 -22.34 -2.18
C ALA A 144 -7.17 -21.71 -3.56
N LEU A 145 -6.29 -22.28 -4.39
CA LEU A 145 -6.07 -21.82 -5.77
C LEU A 145 -7.32 -21.99 -6.64
N VAL A 146 -8.03 -23.12 -6.52
CA VAL A 146 -9.29 -23.34 -7.25
C VAL A 146 -10.35 -22.31 -6.85
N LEU A 147 -10.50 -22.05 -5.54
CA LEU A 147 -11.45 -21.04 -5.06
C LEU A 147 -11.08 -19.63 -5.52
N LEU A 148 -9.81 -19.22 -5.44
CA LEU A 148 -9.35 -17.92 -5.91
C LEU A 148 -9.56 -17.75 -7.43
N GLY A 149 -9.25 -18.78 -8.21
CA GLY A 149 -9.51 -18.80 -9.65
C GLY A 149 -10.99 -18.69 -9.98
N TRP A 150 -11.84 -19.39 -9.22
CA TRP A 150 -13.29 -19.34 -9.39
C TRP A 150 -13.87 -17.96 -9.07
N ILE A 151 -13.40 -17.32 -7.98
CA ILE A 151 -13.80 -15.97 -7.61
C ILE A 151 -13.40 -14.99 -8.72
N LEU A 152 -12.15 -15.04 -9.20
CA LEU A 152 -11.70 -14.17 -10.29
C LEU A 152 -12.51 -14.38 -11.57
N PHE A 153 -12.83 -15.62 -11.93
CA PHE A 153 -13.67 -15.92 -13.09
C PHE A 153 -15.08 -15.31 -12.96
N ILE A 154 -15.72 -15.48 -11.80
CA ILE A 154 -17.03 -14.86 -11.53
C ILE A 154 -16.94 -13.33 -11.56
N THR A 155 -15.87 -12.73 -11.01
CA THR A 155 -15.73 -11.26 -11.04
C THR A 155 -15.69 -10.70 -12.46
N ILE A 156 -15.06 -11.39 -13.40
CA ILE A 156 -15.06 -10.98 -14.81
C ILE A 156 -16.48 -11.04 -15.39
N TYR A 157 -17.23 -12.11 -15.10
CA TYR A 157 -18.62 -12.22 -15.53
C TYR A 157 -19.49 -11.09 -14.96
N ILE A 158 -19.36 -10.80 -13.66
CA ILE A 158 -20.07 -9.69 -13.01
C ILE A 158 -19.73 -8.36 -13.67
N VAL A 159 -18.45 -8.06 -13.87
CA VAL A 159 -18.02 -6.79 -14.50
C VAL A 159 -18.57 -6.67 -15.92
N LEU A 160 -18.56 -7.75 -16.71
CA LEU A 160 -19.13 -7.76 -18.05
C LEU A 160 -20.64 -7.51 -18.04
N GLU A 161 -21.38 -8.07 -17.07
CA GLU A 161 -22.82 -7.90 -16.95
C GLU A 161 -23.18 -6.48 -16.49
N VAL A 162 -22.41 -5.90 -15.56
CA VAL A 162 -22.55 -4.51 -15.10
C VAL A 162 -22.29 -3.50 -16.22
N VAL A 163 -21.23 -3.71 -17.02
CA VAL A 163 -20.88 -2.80 -18.13
C VAL A 163 -21.81 -2.98 -19.34
N ARG A 164 -22.61 -4.05 -19.41
CA ARG A 164 -23.49 -4.36 -20.55
C ARG A 164 -24.63 -3.34 -20.75
N GLY A 165 -24.89 -2.46 -19.78
CA GLY A 165 -25.75 -1.28 -19.96
C GLY A 165 -27.22 -1.61 -20.26
N ARG A 166 -27.73 -2.74 -19.78
CA ARG A 166 -29.17 -3.05 -19.74
C ARG A 166 -29.68 -3.01 -18.33
#